data_AF-A0A958NMG6-F1
#
_entry.id   AF-A0A958NMG6-F1
#
_cell.length_a   1.000
_cell.length_b   1.000
_cell.length_c   1.000
_cell.angle_alpha   90.00
_cell.angle_beta   90.00
_cell.angle_gamma   90.00
#
_symmetry.space_group_name_H-M   'P 1'
#
loop_
_entity.id
_entity.type
_entity.pdbx_description
1 polymer ?
#
loop_
_entity_poly.entity_id
_entity_poly.type
_entity_poly.pdbx_seq_one_letter_code
_entity_poly.pdbx_strand_id
1 'polypeptide(L)'
;LEKKYPEIKSFKAGFDAKKEMLEEFIAFSAENDVDRNDEEITRSEKAILIRLKALVARNLWDTSAYFEIANELSDSYLKAIEEINSDSFKKEKLVYK
;
A
#
# COMPACT_ATOMS: atom_id res chain seq x y z
N LEU A 1 11.27 -13.36 -5.02
CA LEU A 1 10.06 -12.57 -5.31
C LEU A 1 10.01 -12.13 -6.78
N GLU A 2 11.11 -11.61 -7.32
CA GLU A 2 11.22 -11.16 -8.73
C GLU A 2 10.74 -12.18 -9.77
N LYS A 3 11.09 -13.47 -9.63
CA LYS A 3 10.61 -14.53 -10.53
C LYS A 3 9.10 -14.80 -10.44
N LYS A 4 8.49 -14.57 -9.26
CA LYS A 4 7.07 -14.83 -8.99
C LYS A 4 6.19 -13.65 -9.42
N TYR A 5 6.75 -12.45 -9.35
CA TYR A 5 6.07 -11.21 -9.70
C TYR A 5 6.97 -10.36 -10.62
N PRO A 6 6.94 -10.61 -11.95
CA PRO A 6 7.79 -9.89 -12.89
C PRO A 6 7.41 -8.41 -13.02
N GLU A 7 6.17 -8.06 -12.68
CA GLU A 7 5.64 -6.70 -12.77
C GLU A 7 4.99 -6.27 -11.46
N ILE A 8 5.05 -4.97 -11.17
CA ILE A 8 4.42 -4.40 -9.97
C ILE A 8 2.92 -4.73 -9.89
N LYS A 9 2.21 -4.75 -11.02
CA LYS A 9 0.77 -5.09 -11.06
C LYS A 9 0.52 -6.50 -10.52
N SER A 10 1.35 -7.47 -10.91
CA SER A 10 1.25 -8.85 -10.42
C SER A 10 1.61 -8.97 -8.94
N PHE A 11 2.61 -8.23 -8.47
CA PHE A 11 2.98 -8.15 -7.06
C PHE A 11 1.86 -7.53 -6.22
N LYS A 12 1.32 -6.40 -6.68
CA LYS A 12 0.25 -5.67 -6.04
C LYS A 12 -1.01 -6.54 -5.91
N ALA A 13 -1.36 -7.32 -6.93
CA ALA A 13 -2.50 -8.23 -6.87
C ALA A 13 -2.24 -9.50 -6.04
N GLY A 14 -1.01 -10.04 -6.05
CA GLY A 14 -0.75 -11.40 -5.58
C GLY A 14 0.15 -11.55 -4.36
N PHE A 15 0.80 -10.50 -3.87
CA PHE A 15 1.63 -10.56 -2.65
C PHE A 15 0.77 -10.32 -1.41
N ASP A 16 0.77 -11.30 -0.50
CA ASP A 16 0.02 -11.28 0.76
C ASP A 16 0.96 -10.95 1.93
N ALA A 17 1.09 -9.66 2.23
CA ALA A 17 1.95 -9.21 3.33
C ALA A 17 1.49 -9.73 4.70
N LYS A 18 0.21 -10.08 4.87
CA LYS A 18 -0.32 -10.60 6.14
C LYS A 18 0.29 -11.96 6.41
N LYS A 19 0.18 -12.85 5.43
CA LYS A 19 0.75 -14.19 5.50
C LYS A 19 2.27 -14.19 5.54
N GLU A 20 2.90 -13.32 4.76
CA GLU A 20 4.35 -13.39 4.53
C GLU A 20 5.18 -12.63 5.57
N MET A 21 4.61 -11.65 6.30
CA MET A 21 5.41 -10.71 7.10
C MET A 21 4.81 -10.27 8.44
N LEU A 22 3.50 -10.37 8.67
CA LEU A 22 2.87 -9.69 9.81
C LEU A 22 3.37 -10.20 11.16
N GLU A 23 3.40 -11.52 11.38
CA GLU A 23 3.85 -12.08 12.66
C GLU A 23 5.34 -11.84 12.89
N GLU A 24 6.17 -11.94 11.85
CA GLU A 24 7.61 -11.61 11.94
C GLU A 24 7.82 -10.14 12.30
N PHE A 25 7.01 -9.23 11.73
CA PHE A 25 7.06 -7.81 12.06
C PHE A 25 6.62 -7.52 13.51
N ILE A 26 5.60 -8.23 14.01
CA ILE A 26 5.17 -8.11 15.42
C ILE A 26 6.28 -8.62 16.35
N ALA A 27 6.90 -9.76 16.04
CA ALA A 27 8.02 -10.30 16.81
C ALA A 27 9.21 -9.34 16.82
N PHE A 28 9.59 -8.80 15.65
CA PHE A 28 10.62 -7.77 15.54
C PHE A 28 10.30 -6.53 16.37
N SER A 29 9.04 -6.09 16.38
CA SER A 29 8.62 -4.93 17.16
C SER A 29 8.78 -5.17 18.67
N ALA A 30 8.45 -6.37 19.15
CA ALA A 30 8.65 -6.75 20.55
C ALA A 30 10.13 -6.78 20.95
N GLU A 31 11.03 -7.19 20.05
CA GLU A 31 12.49 -7.11 20.26
C GLU A 31 13.02 -5.67 20.30
N ASN A 32 12.24 -4.71 19.80
CA ASN A 32 12.57 -3.28 19.73
C ASN A 32 11.68 -2.45 20.69
N ASP A 33 11.35 -3.00 21.85
CA ASP A 33 10.62 -2.33 22.94
C ASP A 33 9.20 -1.87 22.59
N VAL A 34 8.56 -2.50 21.60
CA VAL A 34 7.14 -2.31 21.27
C VAL A 34 6.36 -3.57 21.65
N ASP A 35 5.81 -3.56 22.85
CA ASP A 35 5.02 -4.69 23.37
C ASP A 35 3.83 -5.02 22.47
N ARG A 36 3.53 -6.32 22.39
CA ARG A 36 2.37 -6.80 21.63
C ARG A 36 1.07 -6.29 22.28
N ASN A 37 0.27 -5.60 21.48
CA ASN A 37 -1.09 -5.21 21.83
C ASN A 37 -2.03 -5.58 20.67
N ASP A 38 -2.83 -6.64 20.86
CA ASP A 38 -3.68 -7.18 19.81
C ASP A 38 -4.79 -6.21 19.35
N GLU A 39 -5.29 -5.34 20.23
CA GLU A 39 -6.30 -4.33 19.89
C GLU A 39 -5.70 -3.26 18.97
N GLU A 40 -4.51 -2.78 19.30
CA GLU A 40 -3.75 -1.79 18.53
C GLU A 40 -3.27 -2.34 17.18
N ILE A 41 -2.83 -3.61 17.17
CA ILE A 41 -2.47 -4.34 15.96
C ILE A 41 -3.69 -4.46 15.06
N THR A 42 -4.84 -4.89 15.60
CA THR A 42 -6.08 -5.03 14.82
C THR A 42 -6.52 -3.68 14.24
N ARG A 43 -6.48 -2.61 15.05
CA ARG A 43 -6.81 -1.24 14.61
C ARG A 43 -5.90 -0.78 13.48
N SER A 44 -4.62 -1.13 13.54
CA SER A 44 -3.58 -0.65 12.62
C SER A 44 -3.25 -1.64 11.50
N GLU A 45 -3.88 -2.82 11.45
CA GLU A 45 -3.49 -3.95 10.59
C GLU A 45 -3.39 -3.50 9.12
N LYS A 46 -4.45 -2.88 8.58
CA LYS A 46 -4.45 -2.37 7.20
C LYS A 46 -3.27 -1.45 6.91
N ALA A 47 -2.99 -0.52 7.83
CA ALA A 47 -1.93 0.46 7.71
C ALA A 47 -0.52 -0.17 7.77
N ILE A 48 -0.33 -1.19 8.60
CA ILE A 48 0.91 -1.96 8.71
C ILE A 48 1.12 -2.77 7.42
N LEU A 49 0.11 -3.53 6.99
CA LEU A 49 0.20 -4.40 5.82
C LEU A 49 0.50 -3.62 4.54
N ILE A 50 -0.17 -2.49 4.31
CA ILE A 50 0.09 -1.65 3.12
C ILE A 50 1.52 -1.10 3.16
N ARG A 51 2.02 -0.67 4.33
CA ARG A 51 3.39 -0.15 4.47
C ARG A 51 4.44 -1.24 4.23
N LEU A 52 4.29 -2.43 4.82
CA LEU A 52 5.18 -3.55 4.59
C LEU A 52 5.23 -3.92 3.11
N LYS A 53 4.05 -4.04 2.47
CA LYS A 53 3.95 -4.34 1.04
C LYS A 53 4.60 -3.27 0.16
N ALA A 54 4.40 -1.99 0.48
CA ALA A 54 5.01 -0.87 -0.24
C ALA A 54 6.53 -0.86 -0.10
N LEU A 55 7.07 -1.17 1.08
CA LEU A 55 8.52 -1.27 1.31
C LEU A 55 9.15 -2.40 0.49
N VAL A 56 8.49 -3.56 0.40
CA VAL A 56 8.93 -4.66 -0.47
C VAL A 56 8.89 -4.24 -1.94
N ALA A 57 7.80 -3.61 -2.40
CA ALA A 57 7.72 -3.10 -3.77
C ALA A 57 8.83 -2.10 -4.09
N ARG A 58 9.17 -1.22 -3.13
CA ARG A 58 10.29 -0.28 -3.27
C ARG A 58 11.61 -0.98 -3.52
N ASN A 59 11.86 -2.05 -2.79
CA ASN A 59 13.11 -2.80 -2.87
C ASN A 59 13.21 -3.62 -4.17
N LEU A 60 12.07 -4.05 -4.73
CA LEU A 60 12.02 -4.82 -5.98
C LEU A 60 12.09 -3.94 -7.23
N TRP A 61 11.56 -2.72 -7.17
CA TRP A 61 11.53 -1.78 -8.30
C TRP A 61 12.19 -0.46 -7.92
N ASP A 62 11.46 0.47 -7.33
CA ASP A 62 11.97 1.78 -6.92
C ASP A 62 10.97 2.56 -6.03
N THR A 63 11.26 3.83 -5.78
CA THR A 63 10.39 4.71 -5.00
C THR A 63 9.02 4.95 -5.65
N SER A 64 8.88 4.88 -6.97
CA SER A 64 7.56 5.02 -7.61
C SER A 64 6.65 3.84 -7.27
N ALA A 65 7.23 2.63 -7.23
CA ALA A 65 6.53 1.41 -6.84
C ALA A 65 6.01 1.45 -5.39
N TYR A 66 6.76 2.11 -4.50
CA TYR A 66 6.30 2.37 -3.13
C TYR A 66 4.97 3.14 -3.14
N PHE A 67 4.90 4.26 -3.87
CA PHE A 67 3.72 5.13 -3.88
C PHE A 67 2.52 4.52 -4.60
N GLU A 68 2.74 3.65 -5.59
CA GLU A 68 1.64 2.90 -6.23
C GLU A 68 0.84 2.05 -5.24
N ILE A 69 1.48 1.61 -4.14
CA ILE A 69 0.85 0.82 -3.08
C ILE A 69 0.49 1.70 -1.88
N ALA A 70 1.41 2.53 -1.40
CA ALA A 70 1.21 3.35 -0.20
C ALA A 70 0.04 4.34 -0.33
N ASN A 71 -0.23 4.84 -1.54
CA ASN A 71 -1.33 5.78 -1.78
C ASN A 71 -2.73 5.17 -1.58
N GLU A 72 -2.86 3.84 -1.42
CA GLU A 72 -4.12 3.19 -1.03
C GLU A 72 -4.59 3.58 0.39
N LEU A 73 -3.71 4.18 1.19
CA LEU A 73 -4.05 4.76 2.49
C LEU A 73 -4.53 6.21 2.40
N SER A 74 -4.44 6.84 1.23
CA SER A 74 -4.80 8.25 1.05
C SER A 74 -6.17 8.38 0.40
N ASP A 75 -7.18 8.71 1.22
CA ASP A 75 -8.54 8.97 0.73
C ASP A 75 -8.58 10.12 -0.28
N SER A 76 -7.76 11.15 -0.08
CA SER A 76 -7.66 12.27 -1.01
C SER A 76 -7.08 11.85 -2.37
N TYR A 77 -6.05 11.00 -2.38
CA TYR A 77 -5.52 10.43 -3.61
C TYR A 77 -6.56 9.58 -4.33
N LEU A 78 -7.22 8.68 -3.60
CA LEU A 78 -8.27 7.82 -4.17
C LEU A 78 -9.41 8.66 -4.75
N LYS A 79 -9.84 9.72 -4.04
CA LYS A 79 -10.86 10.64 -4.52
C LYS A 79 -10.40 11.41 -5.75
N ALA A 80 -9.15 11.87 -5.78
CA ALA A 80 -8.61 12.54 -6.97
C ALA A 80 -8.62 11.62 -8.20
N ILE A 81 -8.21 10.35 -8.05
CA ILE A 81 -8.26 9.35 -9.13
C ILE A 81 -9.70 9.07 -9.56
N GLU A 82 -10.65 8.98 -8.63
CA GLU A 82 -12.08 8.85 -8.94
C GLU A 82 -12.58 10.04 -9.78
N GLU A 83 -12.31 11.27 -9.34
CA GLU A 83 -12.74 12.49 -10.04
C GLU A 83 -12.11 12.59 -11.43
N ILE A 84 -10.81 12.29 -11.57
CA ILE A 84 -10.08 12.30 -12.86
C ILE A 84 -10.68 11.30 -13.85
N ASN A 85 -11.08 10.11 -13.38
CA ASN A 85 -11.68 9.08 -14.24
C ASN A 85 -13.18 9.27 -14.46
N SER A 86 -13.80 10.23 -13.79
CA SER A 86 -15.21 10.59 -13.98
C SER A 86 -15.39 11.69 -15.03
N ASP A 87 -16.64 12.01 -15.38
CA ASP A 87 -16.95 13.17 -16.23
C ASP A 87 -16.92 14.53 -15.49
N SER A 88 -16.47 14.56 -14.22
CA SER A 88 -16.44 15.77 -13.37
C SER A 88 -15.74 16.95 -14.05
N PHE A 89 -14.55 16.74 -14.62
CA PHE A 89 -13.82 17.79 -15.34
C PHE A 89 -14.55 18.30 -16.60
N LYS A 90 -15.27 17.43 -17.30
CA LYS A 90 -16.11 17.83 -18.44
C LYS A 90 -17.30 18.67 -18.00
N LYS A 91 -17.97 18.28 -16.91
CA LYS A 91 -19.12 19.01 -16.33
C LYS A 91 -18.72 20.40 -15.87
N GLU A 92 -17.56 20.51 -15.22
CA GLU A 92 -17.01 21.77 -14.70
C GLU A 92 -16.30 22.62 -15.79
N LYS A 93 -16.31 22.18 -17.06
CA LYS A 93 -15.63 22.84 -18.20
C LYS A 93 -14.12 23.09 -17.97
N LEU A 94 -13.48 22.21 -17.20
CA LEU A 94 -12.05 22.26 -16.88
C LEU A 94 -11.18 21.46 -17.86
N VAL A 95 -11.75 20.94 -18.95
CA VAL A 95 -11.01 20.18 -19.97
C VAL A 95 -10.23 21.14 -20.87
N TYR A 96 -8.90 20.98 -20.90
CA TYR A 96 -8.02 21.72 -21.80
C TYR A 96 -8.37 21.40 -23.26
N LYS A 97 -8.48 22.43 -24.12
CA LYS A 97 -8.78 22.31 -25.55
C LYS A 97 -7.61 21.76 -26.35
#